data_AF-A0A357I9T6-F1
#
_entry.id   AF-A0A357I9T6-F1
#
_cell.length_a   1.000
_cell.length_b   1.000
_cell.length_c   1.000
_cell.angle_alpha   90.00
_cell.angle_beta   90.00
_cell.angle_gamma   90.00
#
_symmetry.space_group_name_H-M   'P 1'
#
loop_
_entity.id
_entity.type
_entity.pdbx_description
1 polymer ?
#
loop_
_entity_poly.entity_id
_entity_poly.type
_entity_poly.pdbx_seq_one_letter_code
_entity_poly.pdbx_strand_id
1 'polypeptide(L)'
;GLGAGRIGNFINGELWGRVTDVPWGMVFPSGGPDPRHPSQLYQFFLEGPLFFLLIWLFSSKPRPAMAVSGFFLTYYGIYRFVIEFVRQPDEHMGFVAFGWMTQGQVLSLPMIAVGLLFFWWAYRTPAVHKAS
;
A
#
# COMPACT_ATOMS: atom_id res chain seq x y z
N GLY A 1 -2.48 -13.72 1.05
CA GLY A 1 -1.85 -13.54 2.37
C GLY A 1 -2.33 -12.27 3.05
N LEU A 2 -1.86 -11.10 2.58
CA LEU A 2 -2.08 -9.81 3.26
C LEU A 2 -3.55 -9.38 3.35
N GLY A 3 -4.33 -9.47 2.27
CA GLY A 3 -5.75 -9.07 2.28
C GLY A 3 -6.63 -9.87 3.25
N ALA A 4 -6.40 -11.18 3.42
CA ALA A 4 -7.20 -12.01 4.33
C ALA A 4 -7.04 -11.57 5.81
N GLY A 5 -5.83 -11.16 6.20
CA GLY A 5 -5.58 -10.59 7.52
C GLY A 5 -6.37 -9.29 7.76
N ARG A 6 -6.57 -8.47 6.72
CA ARG A 6 -7.35 -7.21 6.81
C ARG A 6 -8.84 -7.44 6.98
N ILE A 7 -9.38 -8.50 6.36
CA ILE A 7 -10.77 -8.91 6.62
C ILE A 7 -10.92 -9.40 8.05
N GLY A 8 -9.96 -10.16 8.58
CA GLY A 8 -9.91 -10.51 10.00
C GLY A 8 -9.93 -9.27 10.89
N ASN A 9 -9.09 -8.27 10.59
CA ASN A 9 -9.08 -7.00 11.34
C ASN A 9 -10.43 -6.26 11.26
N PHE A 10 -11.10 -6.30 10.11
CA PHE A 10 -12.41 -5.68 9.96
C PHE A 10 -13.49 -6.40 10.80
N ILE A 11 -13.51 -7.74 10.77
CA ILE A 11 -14.45 -8.56 11.55
C ILE A 11 -14.23 -8.40 13.05
N ASN A 12 -12.97 -8.37 13.48
CA ASN A 12 -12.59 -8.11 14.87
C ASN A 12 -12.84 -6.65 15.27
N GLY A 13 -13.12 -5.78 14.29
CA GLY A 13 -13.24 -4.35 14.48
C GLY A 13 -11.99 -3.75 15.10
N GLU A 14 -10.80 -4.03 14.57
CA GLU A 14 -9.47 -3.55 15.02
C GLU A 14 -8.69 -2.85 13.90
N LEU A 15 -7.75 -1.95 14.23
CA LEU A 15 -6.91 -1.22 13.25
C LEU A 15 -7.71 -0.33 12.27
N TRP A 16 -8.73 0.34 12.81
CA TRP A 16 -9.54 1.32 12.08
C TRP A 16 -8.77 2.64 11.86
N GLY A 17 -9.32 3.49 10.99
CA GLY A 17 -8.72 4.75 10.61
C GLY A 17 -9.06 5.91 11.54
N ARG A 18 -8.66 7.11 11.11
CA ARG A 18 -8.99 8.37 11.79
C ARG A 18 -10.50 8.62 11.74
N VAL A 19 -10.97 9.47 12.67
CA VAL A 19 -12.33 10.03 12.64
C VAL A 19 -12.55 10.75 11.32
N THR A 20 -13.74 10.61 10.76
CA THR A 20 -14.06 11.10 9.43
C THR A 20 -15.53 11.46 9.27
N ASP A 21 -15.79 12.44 8.41
CA ASP A 21 -17.13 12.89 8.06
C ASP A 21 -17.62 12.35 6.71
N VAL A 22 -16.86 11.43 6.09
CA VAL A 22 -17.27 10.82 4.82
C VAL A 22 -18.51 9.93 5.02
N PRO A 23 -19.42 9.85 4.04
CA PRO A 23 -20.71 9.17 4.22
C PRO A 23 -20.63 7.65 4.39
N TRP A 24 -19.46 7.04 4.15
CA TRP A 24 -19.19 5.62 4.38
C TRP A 24 -18.30 5.36 5.62
N GLY A 25 -18.16 6.35 6.50
CA GLY A 25 -17.54 6.17 7.82
C GLY A 25 -18.31 5.14 8.64
N MET A 26 -17.59 4.34 9.44
CA MET A 26 -18.19 3.31 10.30
C MET A 26 -17.84 3.56 11.76
N VAL A 27 -18.82 3.32 12.63
CA VAL A 27 -18.62 3.31 14.09
C VAL A 27 -18.16 1.91 14.48
N PHE A 28 -16.96 1.81 15.07
CA PHE A 28 -16.40 0.55 15.52
C PHE A 28 -16.60 0.40 17.04
N PRO A 29 -16.99 -0.78 17.56
CA PRO A 29 -17.27 -0.98 18.98
C PRO A 29 -16.14 -0.54 19.92
N SER A 30 -14.90 -0.74 19.50
CA SER A 30 -13.67 -0.39 20.23
C SER A 30 -13.07 0.96 19.77
N GLY A 31 -13.67 1.62 18.78
CA GLY A 31 -13.21 2.89 18.20
C GLY A 31 -13.87 4.15 18.77
N GLY A 32 -14.80 4.02 19.71
CA GLY A 32 -15.56 5.14 20.27
C GLY A 32 -16.82 5.48 19.46
N PRO A 33 -17.55 6.54 19.85
CA PRO A 33 -18.86 6.87 19.27
C PRO A 33 -18.78 7.48 17.87
N ASP A 34 -17.61 8.03 17.49
CA ASP A 34 -17.46 8.79 16.26
C ASP A 34 -17.22 7.88 15.04
N PRO A 35 -17.75 8.24 13.85
CA PRO A 35 -17.48 7.51 12.61
C PRO A 35 -16.00 7.59 12.22
N ARG A 36 -15.45 6.47 11.76
CA ARG A 36 -14.04 6.35 11.35
C ARG A 36 -13.90 5.72 9.99
N HIS A 37 -12.77 6.00 9.33
CA HIS A 37 -12.45 5.35 8.07
C HIS A 37 -12.29 3.83 8.29
N PRO A 38 -12.98 2.97 7.52
CA PRO A 38 -12.76 1.53 7.54
C PRO A 38 -11.48 1.18 6.76
N SER A 39 -10.33 1.64 7.26
CA SER A 39 -9.04 1.50 6.58
C SER A 39 -8.67 0.06 6.28
N GLN A 40 -9.18 -0.90 7.06
CA GLN A 40 -8.98 -2.33 6.82
C GLN A 40 -9.59 -2.78 5.49
N LEU A 41 -10.77 -2.26 5.12
CA LEU A 41 -11.41 -2.57 3.83
C LEU A 41 -10.65 -1.96 2.66
N TYR A 42 -10.15 -0.73 2.85
CA TYR A 42 -9.29 -0.10 1.85
C TYR A 42 -8.01 -0.93 1.66
N GLN A 43 -7.37 -1.34 2.77
CA GLN A 43 -6.16 -2.17 2.73
C GLN A 43 -6.45 -3.55 2.10
N PHE A 44 -7.59 -4.18 2.43
CA PHE A 44 -8.01 -5.43 1.81
C PHE A 44 -8.13 -5.31 0.29
N PHE A 45 -8.84 -4.30 -0.19
CA PHE A 45 -9.07 -4.11 -1.62
C PHE A 45 -7.75 -3.80 -2.34
N LEU A 46 -6.96 -2.87 -1.78
CA LEU A 46 -5.75 -2.34 -2.40
C LEU A 46 -4.54 -3.27 -2.28
N GLU A 47 -4.40 -4.10 -1.23
CA GLU A 47 -3.33 -5.12 -1.07
C GLU A 47 -3.76 -6.52 -1.55
N GLY A 48 -5.05 -6.74 -1.77
CA GLY A 48 -5.61 -8.03 -2.16
C GLY A 48 -6.02 -8.03 -3.64
N PRO A 49 -7.32 -8.01 -3.95
CA PRO A 49 -7.81 -8.19 -5.33
C PRO A 49 -7.23 -7.21 -6.34
N LEU A 50 -7.19 -5.90 -6.02
CA LEU A 50 -6.72 -4.90 -6.98
C LEU A 50 -5.23 -5.08 -7.25
N PHE A 51 -4.42 -5.29 -6.21
CA PHE A 51 -2.99 -5.49 -6.37
C PHE A 51 -2.68 -6.73 -7.20
N PHE A 52 -3.36 -7.84 -6.88
CA PHE A 52 -3.24 -9.08 -7.63
C PHE A 52 -3.58 -8.87 -9.10
N LEU A 53 -4.70 -8.22 -9.39
CA LEU A 53 -5.12 -7.92 -10.76
C LEU A 53 -4.10 -7.05 -11.50
N LEU A 54 -3.62 -5.97 -10.90
CA LEU A 54 -2.65 -5.07 -11.53
C LEU A 54 -1.33 -5.76 -11.83
N ILE A 55 -0.78 -6.52 -10.87
CA ILE A 55 0.44 -7.30 -11.07
C ILE A 55 0.24 -8.36 -12.14
N TRP A 56 -0.88 -9.08 -12.10
CA TRP A 56 -1.19 -10.12 -13.06
C TRP A 56 -1.32 -9.54 -14.47
N LEU A 57 -2.09 -8.47 -14.67
CA LEU A 57 -2.23 -7.82 -15.98
C LEU A 57 -0.89 -7.30 -16.50
N PHE A 58 -0.05 -6.74 -15.62
CA PHE A 58 1.28 -6.25 -15.99
C PHE A 58 2.24 -7.39 -16.38
N SER A 59 2.23 -8.50 -15.62
CA SER A 59 3.12 -9.65 -15.78
C SER A 59 2.65 -10.67 -16.82
N SER A 60 1.39 -10.58 -17.28
CA SER A 60 0.83 -11.44 -18.33
C SER A 60 1.51 -11.30 -19.69
N LYS A 61 2.39 -10.31 -19.86
CA LYS A 61 3.21 -10.11 -21.07
C LYS A 61 4.69 -10.28 -20.70
N PRO A 62 5.55 -10.75 -21.61
CA PRO A 62 7.00 -10.78 -21.37
C PRO A 62 7.51 -9.37 -21.00
N ARG A 63 8.14 -9.26 -19.84
CA ARG A 63 8.75 -8.01 -19.36
C ARG A 63 10.25 -8.22 -19.17
N PRO A 64 11.07 -7.16 -19.36
CA PRO A 64 12.48 -7.24 -19.03
C PRO A 64 12.67 -7.53 -17.55
N ALA A 65 13.81 -8.11 -17.20
CA ALA A 65 14.19 -8.35 -15.81
C ALA A 65 14.07 -7.05 -15.00
N MET A 66 13.67 -7.16 -13.74
CA MET A 66 13.39 -6.05 -12.81
C MET A 66 12.10 -5.26 -13.06
N ALA A 67 11.47 -5.31 -14.24
CA ALA A 67 10.27 -4.50 -14.50
C ALA A 67 9.08 -4.86 -13.60
N VAL A 68 8.84 -6.16 -13.36
CA VAL A 68 7.74 -6.61 -12.48
C VAL A 68 8.02 -6.25 -11.02
N SER A 69 9.25 -6.43 -10.55
CA SER A 69 9.67 -6.03 -9.19
C SER A 69 9.61 -4.51 -9.00
N GLY A 70 10.02 -3.74 -10.01
CA GLY A 70 9.91 -2.28 -10.00
C GLY A 70 8.46 -1.82 -9.90
N PHE A 71 7.59 -2.40 -10.73
CA PHE A 71 6.15 -2.11 -10.69
C PHE A 71 5.53 -2.46 -9.32
N PHE A 72 5.86 -3.62 -8.77
CA PHE A 72 5.44 -4.04 -7.43
C PHE A 72 5.84 -3.01 -6.37
N LEU A 73 7.13 -2.64 -6.31
CA LEU A 73 7.66 -1.73 -5.29
C LEU A 73 7.07 -0.33 -5.40
N THR A 74 6.98 0.21 -6.61
CA THR A 74 6.38 1.53 -6.85
C THR A 74 4.92 1.54 -6.45
N TYR A 75 4.12 0.57 -6.90
CA TYR A 75 2.71 0.52 -6.56
C TYR A 75 2.49 0.35 -5.06
N TYR A 76 3.19 -0.61 -4.43
CA TYR A 76 3.05 -0.89 -3.01
C TYR A 76 3.46 0.33 -2.17
N GLY A 77 4.54 1.02 -2.54
CA GLY A 77 4.99 2.24 -1.88
C GLY A 77 3.98 3.39 -2.01
N ILE A 78 3.43 3.63 -3.21
CA ILE A 78 2.40 4.67 -3.42
C ILE A 78 1.18 4.40 -2.55
N TYR A 79 0.69 3.16 -2.58
CA TYR A 79 -0.46 2.77 -1.78
C TYR A 79 -0.19 2.92 -0.28
N ARG A 80 0.97 2.47 0.21
CA ARG A 80 1.35 2.62 1.63
C ARG A 80 1.46 4.08 2.05
N PHE A 81 1.89 4.95 1.16
CA PHE A 81 1.91 6.39 1.42
C PHE A 81 0.49 6.98 1.52
N VAL A 82 -0.42 6.59 0.62
CA VAL A 82 -1.80 7.11 0.56
C VAL A 82 -2.65 6.59 1.72
N ILE A 83 -2.59 5.31 2.05
CA ILE A 83 -3.42 4.73 3.12
C ILE A 83 -3.09 5.29 4.50
N GLU A 84 -1.88 5.79 4.67
CA GLU A 84 -1.41 6.35 5.92
C GLU A 84 -2.08 7.68 6.29
N PHE A 85 -2.63 8.40 5.31
CA PHE A 85 -3.45 9.59 5.56
C PHE A 85 -4.77 9.27 6.26
N VAL A 86 -5.35 8.10 5.97
CA VAL A 86 -6.61 7.65 6.56
C VAL A 86 -6.39 6.78 7.80
N ARG A 87 -5.20 6.21 7.99
CA ARG A 87 -4.86 5.43 9.19
C ARG A 87 -4.69 6.32 10.40
N GLN A 88 -5.21 5.88 11.54
CA GLN A 88 -4.84 6.44 12.81
C GLN A 88 -3.38 6.05 13.09
N PRO A 89 -2.47 7.03 13.32
CA PRO A 89 -1.09 6.70 13.70
C PRO A 89 -1.10 5.97 15.05
N ASP A 90 -0.29 4.91 15.17
CA ASP A 90 -0.16 4.18 16.43
C ASP A 90 0.34 5.14 17.52
N GLU A 91 -0.32 5.13 18.68
CA GLU A 91 -0.10 6.08 19.79
C GLU A 91 1.37 6.13 20.27
N HIS A 92 2.15 5.08 20.00
CA HIS A 92 3.54 4.96 20.43
C HIS A 92 4.58 5.53 19.46
N MET A 93 4.25 5.75 18.17
CA MET A 93 5.25 6.16 17.16
C MET A 93 5.10 7.61 16.68
N GLY A 94 3.91 8.21 16.79
CA GLY A 94 3.69 9.62 16.42
C GLY A 94 4.09 9.98 14.97
N PHE A 95 4.36 11.27 14.72
CA PHE A 95 4.92 11.76 13.45
C PHE A 95 6.45 11.80 13.55
N VAL A 96 7.12 11.04 12.68
CA VAL A 96 8.57 10.77 12.77
C VAL A 96 9.40 11.75 11.94
N ALA A 97 8.85 12.27 10.84
CA ALA A 97 9.56 13.23 9.97
C ALA A 97 8.75 14.52 9.76
N PHE A 98 9.44 15.65 9.83
CA PHE A 98 8.91 17.00 9.56
C PHE A 98 7.65 17.42 10.35
N GLY A 99 7.28 16.68 11.40
CA GLY A 99 6.09 16.95 12.23
C GLY A 99 4.75 16.60 11.59
N TRP A 100 4.72 16.06 10.36
CA TRP A 100 3.48 15.68 9.66
C TRP A 100 3.54 14.31 8.97
N MET A 101 4.73 13.73 8.79
CA MET A 101 4.88 12.41 8.17
C MET A 101 4.96 11.31 9.21
N THR A 102 4.20 10.24 9.00
CA THR A 102 4.31 9.03 9.83
C THR A 102 5.47 8.14 9.35
N GLN A 103 5.85 7.16 10.17
CA GLN A 103 6.84 6.16 9.79
C GLN A 103 6.46 5.39 8.51
N GLY A 104 5.17 5.10 8.31
CA GLY A 104 4.68 4.43 7.11
C GLY A 104 4.96 5.23 5.83
N GLN A 105 4.78 6.56 5.88
CA GLN A 105 5.09 7.44 4.75
C GLN A 105 6.58 7.53 4.49
N VAL A 106 7.40 7.66 5.54
CA VAL A 106 8.87 7.72 5.40
C VAL A 106 9.41 6.45 4.75
N LEU A 107 8.96 5.28 5.20
CA LEU A 107 9.41 4.00 4.63
C LEU A 107 8.88 3.76 3.20
N SER A 108 7.75 4.37 2.84
CA SER A 108 7.18 4.27 1.49
C SER A 108 8.02 4.98 0.43
N LEU A 109 8.65 6.12 0.77
CA LEU A 109 9.42 6.91 -0.19
C LEU A 109 10.62 6.16 -0.79
N PRO A 110 11.50 5.51 0.01
CA PRO A 110 12.57 4.66 -0.54
C PRO A 110 12.04 3.53 -1.42
N MET A 111 10.92 2.90 -1.06
CA MET A 111 10.31 1.83 -1.87
C MET A 111 9.88 2.35 -3.24
N ILE A 112 9.24 3.51 -3.29
CA ILE A 112 8.84 4.16 -4.55
C ILE A 112 10.08 4.46 -5.39
N ALA A 113 11.10 5.08 -4.78
CA ALA A 113 12.34 5.45 -5.47
C ALA A 113 13.05 4.23 -6.07
N VAL A 114 13.26 3.16 -5.28
CA VAL A 114 13.88 1.91 -5.75
C VAL A 114 13.04 1.25 -6.85
N GLY A 115 11.71 1.25 -6.71
CA GLY A 115 10.82 0.71 -7.74
C GLY A 115 10.93 1.45 -9.07
N LEU A 116 10.99 2.78 -9.04
CA LEU A 116 11.18 3.62 -10.23
C LEU A 116 12.56 3.41 -10.87
N LEU A 117 13.61 3.27 -10.05
CA LEU A 117 14.96 2.94 -10.53
C LEU A 117 15.00 1.59 -11.25
N PHE A 118 14.35 0.57 -10.67
CA PHE A 118 14.24 -0.75 -11.30
C PHE A 118 13.49 -0.69 -12.62
N PHE A 119 12.40 0.08 -12.68
CA PHE A 119 11.64 0.26 -13.90
C PHE A 119 12.48 0.97 -14.96
N TRP A 120 13.19 2.05 -14.59
CA TRP A 120 14.07 2.78 -15.47
C TRP A 120 15.20 1.90 -16.03
N TRP A 121 15.89 1.14 -15.17
CA TRP A 121 16.95 0.22 -15.59
C TRP A 121 16.43 -0.91 -16.48
N ALA A 122 15.27 -1.49 -16.15
CA ALA A 122 14.69 -2.60 -16.91
C ALA A 122 14.42 -2.24 -18.38
N TYR A 123 14.01 -1.00 -18.66
CA TYR A 123 13.73 -0.55 -20.03
C TYR A 123 14.88 0.19 -20.70
N ARG A 124 15.95 0.52 -19.97
CA ARG A 124 17.18 1.09 -20.54
C ARG A 124 18.24 0.06 -20.88
N THR A 125 18.20 -1.09 -20.23
CA THR A 125 19.13 -2.18 -20.53
C THR A 125 18.49 -3.04 -21.62
N PRO A 126 19.06 -3.11 -22.84
CA PRO A 126 18.58 -4.06 -23.84
C PRO A 126 18.59 -5.45 -23.20
N ALA A 127 17.51 -6.22 -23.37
CA ALA A 127 17.50 -7.59 -22.92
C ALA A 127 18.77 -8.26 -23.48
N VAL A 128 19.67 -8.70 -22.59
CA VAL A 128 20.82 -9.51 -22.99
C VAL A 128 20.20 -10.67 -23.74
N HIS A 129 20.33 -10.67 -25.07
CA HIS A 129 19.98 -11.80 -25.90
C HIS A 129 20.74 -12.97 -25.29
N LYS A 130 20.03 -13.87 -24.62
CA LYS A 130 20.58 -15.19 -24.34
C LYS A 130 20.76 -15.82 -25.72
N ALA A 131 21.96 -15.70 -26.27
CA ALA A 131 22.37 -16.46 -27.42
C ALA A 131 22.23 -17.94 -27.07
N SER A 132 21.51 -18.65 -27.96
CA SER A 132 21.51 -20.10 -28.22
C SER A 132 21.59 -21.06 -27.03
#